data_AF-J2VP34-F1
#
_entry.id   AF-J2VP34-F1
#
_cell.length_a   1.000
_cell.length_b   1.000
_cell.length_c   1.000
_cell.angle_alpha   90.00
_cell.angle_beta   90.00
_cell.angle_gamma   90.00
#
_symmetry.space_group_name_H-M   'P 1'
#
loop_
_entity.id
_entity.type
_entity.pdbx_description
1 polymer ?
#
loop_
_entity_poly.entity_id
_entity_poly.type
_entity_poly.pdbx_seq_one_letter_code
_entity_poly.pdbx_strand_id
1 'polypeptide(L)'
;METEAVTPKDWGINVEIAKKVLAVVDAGLVHGMGKPVPGQMCVEAAVCYAMDLPHGDDPACVSRGLRRLKIRINDARWSSNEARTKGLRRLALAQLGSRDVLDDREFAKRVAALAIRVSVPVALRAAASIHKDPAHQQALRDAANKCESDPTEKSAREARTISVAARKAAAESDRSALRARSSAF
;
A
#
# COMPACT_ATOMS: atom_id res chain seq x y z
N MET A 1 -23.87 -23.25 -27.00
CA MET A 1 -22.44 -22.90 -26.89
C MET A 1 -22.07 -23.12 -25.45
N GLU A 2 -21.64 -24.34 -25.13
CA GLU A 2 -21.25 -24.75 -23.79
C GLU A 2 -19.96 -24.00 -23.42
N THR A 3 -19.97 -23.35 -22.27
CA THR A 3 -18.77 -22.74 -21.69
C THR A 3 -17.96 -23.89 -21.11
N GLU A 4 -16.86 -24.28 -21.77
CA GLU A 4 -15.88 -25.18 -21.16
C GLU A 4 -15.42 -24.54 -19.85
N ALA A 5 -15.72 -25.18 -18.73
CA ALA A 5 -15.20 -24.79 -17.44
C ALA A 5 -13.68 -24.92 -17.49
N VAL A 6 -12.97 -23.78 -17.50
CA VAL A 6 -11.51 -23.76 -17.41
C VAL A 6 -11.12 -24.39 -16.09
N THR A 7 -10.58 -25.61 -16.13
CA THR A 7 -10.04 -26.27 -14.95
C THR A 7 -8.92 -25.38 -14.39
N PRO A 8 -8.99 -24.95 -13.12
CA PRO A 8 -7.96 -24.13 -12.52
C PRO A 8 -6.60 -24.82 -12.66
N LYS A 9 -5.62 -24.11 -13.19
CA LYS A 9 -4.25 -24.63 -13.27
C LYS A 9 -3.77 -24.98 -11.87
N ASP A 10 -3.28 -26.21 -11.70
CA ASP A 10 -2.60 -26.59 -10.47
C ASP A 10 -1.23 -25.88 -10.40
N TRP A 11 -1.07 -25.05 -9.38
CA TRP A 11 0.14 -24.28 -9.12
C TRP A 11 1.09 -24.99 -8.13
N GLY A 12 0.75 -26.21 -7.67
CA GLY A 12 1.56 -26.95 -6.70
C GLY A 12 1.60 -26.30 -5.32
N ILE A 13 0.60 -25.48 -4.98
CA ILE A 13 0.56 -24.75 -3.72
C ILE A 13 0.15 -25.71 -2.60
N ASN A 14 1.07 -25.92 -1.66
CA ASN A 14 0.88 -26.80 -0.51
C ASN A 14 1.51 -26.19 0.76
N VAL A 15 1.41 -26.92 1.88
CA VAL A 15 1.95 -26.49 3.18
C VAL A 15 3.46 -26.29 3.14
N GLU A 16 4.20 -27.08 2.37
CA GLU A 16 5.66 -26.96 2.27
C GLU A 16 6.07 -25.70 1.50
N ILE A 17 5.39 -25.38 0.39
CA ILE A 17 5.57 -24.10 -0.31
C ILE A 17 5.20 -22.93 0.60
N ALA A 18 4.09 -23.02 1.35
CA ALA A 18 3.71 -21.99 2.31
C ALA A 18 4.79 -21.75 3.37
N LYS A 19 5.35 -22.82 3.95
CA LYS A 19 6.46 -22.73 4.93
C LYS A 19 7.71 -22.13 4.30
N LYS A 20 8.07 -22.53 3.07
CA LYS A 20 9.23 -21.98 2.35
C LYS A 20 9.07 -20.49 2.04
N VAL A 21 7.89 -20.07 1.59
CA VAL A 21 7.56 -18.64 1.39
C VAL A 21 7.74 -17.85 2.69
N LEU A 22 7.19 -18.36 3.79
CA LEU A 22 7.33 -17.70 5.09
C LEU A 22 8.80 -17.63 5.54
N ALA A 23 9.56 -18.72 5.42
CA ALA A 23 10.97 -18.74 5.79
C ALA A 23 11.81 -17.74 4.98
N VAL A 24 11.58 -17.65 3.67
CA VAL A 24 12.31 -16.69 2.80
C VAL A 24 11.91 -15.25 3.12
N VAL A 25 10.64 -14.99 3.37
CA VAL A 25 10.16 -13.64 3.74
C VAL A 25 10.67 -13.25 5.13
N ASP A 26 10.65 -14.17 6.10
CA ASP A 26 11.09 -13.92 7.47
C ASP A 26 12.59 -13.65 7.58
N ALA A 27 13.40 -14.04 6.57
CA ALA A 27 14.79 -13.64 6.44
C ALA A 27 14.97 -12.14 6.13
N GLY A 28 13.91 -11.45 5.70
CA GLY A 28 13.90 -10.00 5.45
C GLY A 28 13.53 -9.62 4.03
N LEU A 29 12.92 -8.44 3.88
CA LEU A 29 12.54 -7.85 2.59
C LEU A 29 13.17 -6.47 2.38
N VAL A 30 13.60 -6.21 1.14
CA VAL A 30 14.22 -4.94 0.74
C VAL A 30 13.35 -4.15 -0.24
N HIS A 31 13.67 -2.87 -0.42
CA HIS A 31 13.12 -2.05 -1.48
C HIS A 31 13.70 -2.47 -2.84
N GLY A 32 12.87 -2.49 -3.88
CA GLY A 32 13.24 -2.97 -5.20
C GLY A 32 13.46 -4.48 -5.24
N MET A 33 13.60 -5.03 -6.45
CA MET A 33 13.66 -6.48 -6.68
C MET A 33 14.77 -7.19 -5.88
N GLY A 34 15.93 -6.55 -5.78
CA GLY A 34 17.07 -7.07 -5.02
C GLY A 34 17.78 -8.25 -5.69
N LYS A 35 18.52 -9.04 -4.91
CA LYS A 35 19.31 -10.21 -5.34
C LYS A 35 18.63 -11.51 -4.89
N PRO A 36 18.78 -12.65 -5.59
CA PRO A 36 18.14 -13.93 -5.23
C PRO A 36 18.79 -14.58 -4.00
N VAL A 37 18.76 -13.88 -2.87
CA VAL A 37 19.33 -14.27 -1.58
C VAL A 37 18.30 -13.90 -0.52
N PRO A 38 17.87 -14.83 0.36
CA PRO A 38 16.97 -14.52 1.47
C PRO A 38 17.45 -13.30 2.27
N GLY A 39 16.54 -12.39 2.61
CA GLY A 39 16.90 -11.10 3.24
C GLY A 39 17.26 -9.97 2.26
N GLN A 40 17.43 -10.25 0.96
CA GLN A 40 17.86 -9.28 -0.05
C GLN A 40 16.90 -9.16 -1.24
N MET A 41 15.64 -9.63 -1.09
CA MET A 41 14.62 -9.62 -2.15
C MET A 41 13.42 -8.74 -1.80
N CYS A 42 12.70 -8.26 -2.82
CA CYS A 42 11.33 -7.78 -2.61
C CYS A 42 10.39 -8.94 -2.27
N VAL A 43 9.17 -8.61 -1.86
CA VAL A 43 8.15 -9.61 -1.53
C VAL A 43 7.81 -10.58 -2.68
N GLU A 44 7.81 -10.14 -3.95
CA GLU A 44 7.50 -11.04 -5.08
C GLU A 44 8.70 -11.88 -5.48
N ALA A 45 9.91 -11.31 -5.47
CA ALA A 45 11.14 -12.06 -5.71
C ALA A 45 11.36 -13.14 -4.64
N ALA A 46 11.03 -12.85 -3.38
CA ALA A 46 11.02 -13.85 -2.31
C ALA A 46 10.05 -15.02 -2.60
N VAL A 47 8.90 -14.74 -3.20
CA VAL A 47 7.91 -15.77 -3.57
C VAL A 47 8.38 -16.56 -4.78
N CYS A 48 8.93 -15.92 -5.81
CA CYS A 48 9.57 -16.60 -6.94
C CYS A 48 10.67 -17.54 -6.46
N TYR A 49 11.57 -17.04 -5.60
CA TYR A 49 12.64 -17.82 -5.00
C TYR A 49 12.11 -19.02 -4.20
N ALA A 50 11.08 -18.82 -3.38
CA ALA A 50 10.46 -19.91 -2.62
C ALA A 50 9.82 -20.97 -3.52
N MET A 51 9.31 -20.59 -4.69
CA MET A 51 8.69 -21.48 -5.66
C MET A 51 9.67 -22.02 -6.72
N ASP A 52 10.98 -21.80 -6.55
CA ASP A 52 12.02 -22.22 -7.50
C ASP A 52 11.80 -21.67 -8.93
N LEU A 53 11.20 -20.48 -9.03
CA LEU A 53 11.03 -19.75 -10.27
C LEU A 53 12.27 -18.89 -10.58
N PRO A 54 12.49 -18.50 -11.85
CA PRO A 54 13.53 -17.52 -12.20
C PRO A 54 13.43 -16.26 -11.34
N HIS A 55 14.59 -15.67 -11.00
CA HIS A 55 14.63 -14.43 -10.23
C HIS A 55 13.86 -13.32 -10.95
N GLY A 56 12.87 -12.76 -10.27
CA GLY A 56 11.96 -11.77 -10.83
C GLY A 56 10.78 -11.53 -9.89
N ASP A 57 9.89 -10.61 -10.26
CA ASP A 57 8.72 -10.22 -9.47
C ASP A 57 7.38 -10.73 -10.07
N ASP A 58 7.45 -11.79 -10.87
CA ASP A 58 6.30 -12.42 -11.52
C ASP A 58 6.06 -13.87 -11.09
N PRO A 59 5.61 -14.11 -9.84
CA PRO A 59 5.14 -15.44 -9.46
C PRO A 59 3.89 -15.77 -10.26
N ALA A 60 3.99 -16.77 -11.13
CA ALA A 60 2.96 -17.10 -12.11
C ALA A 60 1.60 -17.44 -11.47
N CYS A 61 1.59 -17.92 -10.21
CA CYS A 61 0.37 -18.27 -9.48
C CYS A 61 -0.38 -17.07 -8.86
N VAL A 62 0.14 -15.85 -8.96
CA VAL A 62 -0.44 -14.65 -8.33
C VAL A 62 -1.18 -13.79 -9.35
N SER A 63 -2.34 -13.24 -8.97
CA SER A 63 -3.08 -12.32 -9.83
C SER A 63 -2.28 -11.08 -10.24
N ARG A 64 -2.49 -10.57 -11.46
CA ARG A 64 -1.76 -9.40 -11.99
C ARG A 64 -2.04 -8.14 -11.17
N GLY A 65 -3.30 -7.89 -10.80
CA GLY A 65 -3.68 -6.74 -9.99
C GLY A 65 -3.07 -6.79 -8.59
N LEU A 66 -3.13 -7.95 -7.93
CA LEU A 66 -2.54 -8.17 -6.61
C LEU A 66 -1.01 -8.02 -6.63
N ARG A 67 -0.33 -8.63 -7.62
CA ARG A 67 1.12 -8.49 -7.83
C ARG A 67 1.53 -7.01 -7.97
N ARG A 68 0.83 -6.25 -8.82
CA ARG A 68 1.08 -4.81 -9.00
C ARG A 68 0.86 -4.01 -7.71
N LEU A 69 -0.14 -4.37 -6.90
CA LEU A 69 -0.34 -3.76 -5.59
C LEU A 69 0.85 -4.05 -4.67
N LYS A 70 1.27 -5.32 -4.58
CA LYS A 70 2.36 -5.75 -3.70
C LYS A 70 3.71 -5.15 -4.07
N ILE A 71 4.04 -5.04 -5.35
CA ILE A 71 5.25 -4.33 -5.81
C ILE A 71 5.21 -2.88 -5.31
N ARG A 72 4.09 -2.17 -5.51
CA ARG A 72 3.94 -0.78 -5.05
C ARG A 72 4.03 -0.64 -3.53
N ILE A 73 3.43 -1.55 -2.77
CA ILE A 73 3.51 -1.52 -1.31
C ILE A 73 4.93 -1.88 -0.84
N ASN A 74 5.60 -2.84 -1.46
CA ASN A 74 6.99 -3.18 -1.16
C ASN A 74 7.91 -1.96 -1.31
N ASP A 75 7.73 -1.23 -2.41
CA ASP A 75 8.59 -0.12 -2.76
C ASP A 75 8.17 1.20 -2.09
N ALA A 76 7.09 1.19 -1.31
CA ALA A 76 6.69 2.32 -0.49
C ALA A 76 7.74 2.64 0.59
N ARG A 77 7.58 3.83 1.19
CA ARG A 77 8.44 4.29 2.29
C ARG A 77 8.05 3.58 3.59
N TRP A 78 8.69 2.45 3.84
CA TRP A 78 8.68 1.79 5.14
C TRP A 78 9.70 2.45 6.06
N SER A 79 9.44 2.44 7.37
CA SER A 79 10.36 2.98 8.37
C SER A 79 11.67 2.19 8.43
N SER A 80 11.64 0.91 8.05
CA SER A 80 12.81 0.04 7.94
C SER A 80 12.49 -1.20 7.09
N ASN A 81 13.51 -2.01 6.80
CA ASN A 81 13.31 -3.29 6.11
C ASN A 81 12.52 -4.28 6.99
N GLU A 82 12.72 -4.26 8.30
CA GLU A 82 11.99 -5.09 9.27
C GLU A 82 10.50 -4.73 9.28
N ALA A 83 10.17 -3.44 9.22
CA ALA A 83 8.79 -2.99 9.12
C ALA A 83 8.13 -3.47 7.82
N ARG A 84 8.85 -3.40 6.69
CA ARG A 84 8.41 -3.94 5.40
C ARG A 84 8.14 -5.44 5.48
N THR A 85 9.07 -6.20 6.03
CA THR A 85 8.94 -7.65 6.23
C THR A 85 7.68 -7.97 7.03
N LYS A 86 7.54 -7.37 8.22
CA LYS A 86 6.40 -7.62 9.10
C LYS A 86 5.06 -7.25 8.44
N GLY A 87 5.03 -6.12 7.72
CA GLY A 87 3.82 -5.64 7.05
C GLY A 87 3.39 -6.51 5.86
N LEU A 88 4.34 -7.09 5.12
CA LEU A 88 4.07 -7.86 3.91
C LEU A 88 3.98 -9.37 4.14
N ARG A 89 4.47 -9.88 5.27
CA ARG A 89 4.51 -11.32 5.60
C ARG A 89 3.21 -12.06 5.33
N ARG A 90 2.09 -11.58 5.88
CA ARG A 90 0.78 -12.23 5.72
C ARG A 90 0.30 -12.19 4.27
N LEU A 91 0.55 -11.08 3.58
CA LEU A 91 0.12 -10.87 2.21
C LEU A 91 0.95 -11.70 1.21
N ALA A 92 2.23 -11.96 1.51
CA ALA A 92 3.09 -12.85 0.74
C ALA A 92 2.57 -14.29 0.69
N LEU A 93 1.90 -14.75 1.76
CA LEU A 93 1.26 -16.05 1.82
C LEU A 93 -0.15 -16.04 1.23
N ALA A 94 -0.98 -15.06 1.60
CA ALA A 94 -2.39 -15.01 1.21
C ALA A 94 -2.64 -14.85 -0.30
N GLN A 95 -1.61 -14.42 -1.05
CA GLN A 95 -1.72 -14.23 -2.49
C GLN A 95 -1.64 -15.51 -3.32
N LEU A 96 -1.11 -16.60 -2.76
CA LEU A 96 -0.73 -17.78 -3.52
C LEU A 96 -1.97 -18.38 -4.18
N GLY A 97 -1.90 -18.62 -5.48
CA GLY A 97 -2.98 -19.25 -6.25
C GLY A 97 -4.11 -18.29 -6.61
N SER A 98 -3.94 -16.97 -6.40
CA SER A 98 -4.93 -15.96 -6.78
C SER A 98 -5.08 -15.76 -8.29
N ARG A 99 -4.15 -16.30 -9.11
CA ARG A 99 -4.23 -16.23 -10.57
C ARG A 99 -5.54 -16.85 -11.06
N ASP A 100 -6.24 -16.11 -11.92
CA ASP A 100 -7.47 -16.51 -12.62
C ASP A 100 -8.68 -16.86 -11.72
N VAL A 101 -8.55 -16.76 -10.39
CA VAL A 101 -9.64 -16.93 -9.41
C VAL A 101 -10.00 -15.63 -8.69
N LEU A 102 -9.08 -14.66 -8.65
CA LEU A 102 -9.32 -13.34 -8.09
C LEU A 102 -9.88 -12.39 -9.16
N ASP A 103 -11.06 -11.83 -8.92
CA ASP A 103 -11.56 -10.69 -9.70
C ASP A 103 -10.73 -9.44 -9.36
N ASP A 104 -9.77 -9.11 -10.23
CA ASP A 104 -8.89 -7.95 -10.07
C ASP A 104 -9.64 -6.62 -9.98
N ARG A 105 -10.82 -6.49 -10.61
CA ARG A 105 -11.61 -5.25 -10.60
C ARG A 105 -12.30 -5.07 -9.26
N GLU A 106 -12.97 -6.10 -8.77
CA GLU A 106 -13.61 -6.06 -7.45
C GLU A 106 -12.56 -5.98 -6.34
N PHE A 107 -11.43 -6.68 -6.49
CA PHE A 107 -10.28 -6.56 -5.59
C PHE A 107 -9.78 -5.11 -5.52
N ALA A 108 -9.51 -4.47 -6.65
CA ALA A 108 -9.04 -3.08 -6.68
C ALA A 108 -10.04 -2.11 -6.04
N LYS A 109 -11.34 -2.30 -6.28
CA LYS A 109 -12.41 -1.51 -5.66
C LYS A 109 -12.39 -1.65 -4.13
N ARG A 110 -12.28 -2.87 -3.61
CA ARG A 110 -12.22 -3.13 -2.16
C ARG A 110 -10.96 -2.58 -1.53
N VAL A 111 -9.79 -2.72 -2.17
CA VAL A 111 -8.53 -2.15 -1.70
C VAL A 111 -8.60 -0.63 -1.65
N ALA A 112 -9.17 0.01 -2.68
CA ALA A 112 -9.36 1.46 -2.68
C ALA A 112 -10.27 1.92 -1.54
N ALA A 113 -11.44 1.28 -1.37
CA ALA A 113 -12.35 1.58 -0.28
C ALA A 113 -11.70 1.37 1.11
N LEU A 114 -10.91 0.32 1.28
CA LEU A 114 -10.16 0.07 2.52
C LEU A 114 -9.11 1.16 2.78
N ALA A 115 -8.34 1.55 1.77
CA ALA A 115 -7.33 2.60 1.88
C ALA A 115 -7.97 3.97 2.21
N ILE A 116 -9.13 4.27 1.62
CA ILE A 116 -9.89 5.48 1.92
C ILE A 116 -10.46 5.42 3.34
N ARG A 117 -10.98 4.27 3.77
CA ARG A 117 -11.57 4.12 5.11
C ARG A 117 -10.54 4.12 6.23
N VAL A 118 -9.32 3.66 6.00
CA VAL A 118 -8.35 3.41 7.07
C VAL A 118 -7.14 4.33 6.96
N SER A 119 -6.43 4.32 5.82
CA SER A 119 -5.16 5.02 5.69
C SER A 119 -5.32 6.54 5.54
N VAL A 120 -6.30 6.99 4.76
CA VAL A 120 -6.56 8.42 4.54
C VAL A 120 -6.91 9.15 5.85
N PRO A 121 -7.83 8.67 6.71
CA PRO A 121 -8.15 9.30 7.98
C PRO A 121 -6.95 9.43 8.92
N VAL A 122 -6.11 8.39 9.01
CA VAL A 122 -4.88 8.44 9.81
C VAL A 122 -3.97 9.58 9.35
N ALA A 123 -3.73 9.69 8.04
CA ALA A 123 -2.90 10.76 7.48
C ALA A 123 -3.50 12.16 7.70
N LEU A 124 -4.82 12.30 7.50
CA LEU A 124 -5.53 13.57 7.71
C LEU A 124 -5.50 14.02 9.18
N ARG A 125 -5.70 13.09 10.12
CA ARG A 125 -5.63 13.40 11.56
C ARG A 125 -4.22 13.77 11.99
N ALA A 126 -3.19 13.10 11.46
CA ALA A 126 -1.80 13.48 11.69
C ALA A 126 -1.47 14.88 11.14
N ALA A 127 -1.99 15.22 9.95
CA ALA A 127 -1.87 16.57 9.41
C ALA A 127 -2.62 17.60 10.27
N ALA A 128 -3.81 17.27 10.76
CA ALA A 128 -4.59 18.13 11.63
C ALA A 128 -3.89 18.40 12.97
N SER A 129 -3.21 17.41 13.56
CA SER A 129 -2.54 17.60 14.86
C SER A 129 -1.34 18.56 14.82
N ILE A 130 -0.80 18.83 13.63
CA ILE A 130 0.36 19.73 13.47
C ILE A 130 0.01 21.06 12.78
N HIS A 131 -1.20 21.21 12.26
CA HIS A 131 -1.62 22.43 11.57
C HIS A 131 -1.85 23.57 12.57
N LYS A 132 -1.49 24.81 12.22
CA LYS A 132 -1.60 25.97 13.16
C LYS A 132 -3.00 26.58 13.21
N ASP A 133 -3.69 26.60 12.08
CA ASP A 133 -5.04 27.20 11.95
C ASP A 133 -6.14 26.22 12.41
N PRO A 134 -6.94 26.56 13.45
CA PRO A 134 -8.04 25.73 13.94
C PRO A 134 -9.11 25.36 12.89
N ALA A 135 -9.41 26.27 11.95
CA ALA A 135 -10.40 26.00 10.91
C ALA A 135 -9.93 24.88 9.97
N HIS A 136 -8.64 24.91 9.60
CA HIS A 136 -8.02 23.85 8.81
C HIS A 136 -7.84 22.55 9.60
N GLN A 137 -7.53 22.62 10.91
CA GLN A 137 -7.52 21.42 11.76
C GLN A 137 -8.88 20.72 11.74
N GLN A 138 -9.97 21.48 11.93
CA GLN A 138 -11.32 20.93 11.95
C GLN A 138 -11.71 20.35 10.58
N ALA A 139 -11.47 21.08 9.49
CA ALA A 139 -11.78 20.61 8.13
C ALA A 139 -11.06 19.29 7.79
N LEU A 140 -9.80 19.12 8.23
CA LEU A 140 -9.06 17.87 8.05
C LEU A 140 -9.68 16.72 8.87
N ARG A 141 -10.13 16.98 10.11
CA ARG A 141 -10.81 15.98 10.94
C ARG A 141 -12.17 15.59 10.35
N ASP A 142 -12.93 16.55 9.83
CA ASP A 142 -14.22 16.29 9.19
C ASP A 142 -14.05 15.47 7.92
N ALA A 143 -13.04 15.79 7.09
CA ALA A 143 -12.68 15.00 5.93
C ALA A 143 -12.28 13.56 6.30
N ALA A 144 -11.56 13.38 7.41
CA ALA A 144 -11.19 12.07 7.93
C ALA A 144 -12.43 11.26 8.30
N ASN A 145 -13.35 11.85 9.08
CA ASN A 145 -14.60 11.21 9.49
C ASN A 145 -15.49 10.85 8.29
N LYS A 146 -15.51 11.69 7.24
CA LYS A 146 -16.23 11.41 6.00
C LYS A 146 -15.64 10.22 5.24
N CYS A 147 -14.30 10.12 5.14
CA CYS A 147 -13.65 8.99 4.48
C CYS A 147 -13.90 7.66 5.21
N GLU A 148 -14.04 7.67 6.54
CA GLU A 148 -14.36 6.47 7.32
C GLU A 148 -15.80 5.98 7.09
N SER A 149 -16.74 6.91 7.17
CA SER A 149 -18.17 6.63 7.05
C SER A 149 -18.57 6.32 5.60
N ASP A 150 -18.05 7.06 4.63
CA ASP A 150 -18.36 6.93 3.21
C ASP A 150 -17.09 6.86 2.34
N PRO A 151 -16.42 5.69 2.23
CA PRO A 151 -15.13 5.55 1.56
C PRO A 151 -15.26 5.46 0.03
N THR A 152 -15.77 6.52 -0.57
CA THR A 152 -15.96 6.65 -2.01
C THR A 152 -14.83 7.44 -2.66
N GLU A 153 -14.69 7.31 -3.98
CA GLU A 153 -13.79 8.16 -4.75
C GLU A 153 -14.08 9.65 -4.52
N LYS A 154 -15.37 10.02 -4.40
CA LYS A 154 -15.80 11.38 -4.11
C LYS A 154 -15.24 11.87 -2.78
N SER A 155 -15.42 11.10 -1.70
CA SER A 155 -14.86 11.44 -0.38
C SER A 155 -13.34 11.58 -0.41
N ALA A 156 -12.64 10.70 -1.13
CA ALA A 156 -11.19 10.80 -1.30
C ALA A 156 -10.75 12.07 -2.06
N ARG A 157 -11.48 12.47 -3.11
CA ARG A 157 -11.21 13.70 -3.87
C ARG A 157 -11.46 14.95 -3.04
N GLU A 158 -12.53 14.98 -2.25
CA GLU A 158 -12.81 16.08 -1.34
C GLU A 158 -11.73 16.21 -0.26
N ALA A 159 -11.35 15.09 0.36
CA ALA A 159 -10.25 15.04 1.33
C ALA A 159 -8.93 15.56 0.74
N ARG A 160 -8.63 15.23 -0.53
CA ARG A 160 -7.48 15.77 -1.25
C ARG A 160 -7.57 17.28 -1.41
N THR A 161 -8.71 17.82 -1.80
CA THR A 161 -8.91 19.27 -1.94
C THR A 161 -8.69 20.00 -0.62
N ILE A 162 -9.25 19.48 0.47
CA ILE A 162 -9.10 20.03 1.83
C ILE A 162 -7.61 19.99 2.25
N SER A 163 -6.94 18.86 2.04
CA SER A 163 -5.51 18.70 2.34
C SER A 163 -4.64 19.70 1.58
N VAL A 164 -4.94 19.93 0.30
CA VAL A 164 -4.22 20.89 -0.54
C VAL A 164 -4.45 22.32 -0.05
N ALA A 165 -5.68 22.66 0.34
CA ALA A 165 -6.00 23.98 0.89
C ALA A 165 -5.24 24.24 2.21
N ALA A 166 -5.30 23.31 3.16
CA ALA A 166 -4.56 23.40 4.43
C ALA A 166 -3.05 23.55 4.19
N ARG A 167 -2.46 22.73 3.30
CA ARG A 167 -1.04 22.85 2.94
C ARG A 167 -0.69 24.22 2.36
N LYS A 168 -1.51 24.76 1.47
CA LYS A 168 -1.29 26.09 0.87
C LYS A 168 -1.35 27.20 1.94
N ALA A 169 -2.32 27.12 2.84
CA ALA A 169 -2.45 28.08 3.95
C ALA A 169 -1.24 28.03 4.90
N ALA A 170 -0.78 26.84 5.27
CA ALA A 170 0.44 26.68 6.06
C ALA A 170 1.67 27.32 5.37
N ALA A 171 1.84 27.08 4.06
CA ALA A 171 2.96 27.64 3.30
C ALA A 171 2.88 29.17 3.11
N GLU A 172 1.69 29.76 3.05
CA GLU A 172 1.51 31.21 3.05
C GLU A 172 1.85 31.79 4.44
N SER A 173 1.36 31.16 5.51
CA SER A 173 1.64 31.58 6.89
C SER A 173 3.15 31.58 7.18
N ASP A 174 3.87 30.53 6.77
CA ASP A 174 5.32 30.44 6.98
C ASP A 174 6.08 31.51 6.15
N ARG A 175 5.65 31.78 4.91
CA ARG A 175 6.23 32.86 4.08
C ARG A 175 6.00 34.24 4.69
N SER A 176 4.80 34.49 5.20
CA SER A 176 4.47 35.75 5.89
C SER A 176 5.29 35.92 7.18
N ALA A 177 5.48 34.85 7.96
CA ALA A 177 6.32 34.87 9.15
C ALA A 177 7.81 35.12 8.82
N LEU A 178 8.33 34.53 7.74
CA LEU A 178 9.68 34.80 7.24
C LEU A 178 9.84 36.26 6.80
N ARG A 179 8.91 36.78 6.00
CA ARG A 179 8.91 38.19 5.57
C ARG A 179 8.90 39.15 6.76
N ALA A 180 8.04 38.91 7.75
CA ALA A 180 7.96 39.73 8.95
C ALA A 180 9.26 39.72 9.77
N ARG A 181 9.97 38.58 9.82
CA ARG A 181 11.30 38.49 10.47
C ARG A 181 12.37 39.22 9.67
N SER A 182 12.35 39.12 8.35
CA SER A 182 13.30 39.81 7.48
C SER A 182 13.10 41.33 7.44
N SER A 183 11.91 41.84 7.74
CA SER A 183 11.64 43.28 7.85
C SER A 183 11.90 43.88 9.24
N ALA A 184 12.31 43.05 10.21
CA ALA A 184 12.59 43.48 11.59
C ALA A 184 14.09 43.72 11.86
N PHE A 185 14.94 43.58 10.84
CA PHE A 185 16.36 43.92 10.80
C PHE A 185 16.60 44.91 9.66
#